data_AF-A0A843RFZ6-F1
#
_entry.id   AF-A0A843RFZ6-F1
#
_cell.length_a   1.000
_cell.length_b   1.000
_cell.length_c   1.000
_cell.angle_alpha   90.00
_cell.angle_beta   90.00
_cell.angle_gamma   90.00
#
_symmetry.space_group_name_H-M   'P 1'
#
loop_
_entity.id
_entity.type
_entity.pdbx_description
1 polymer ?
#
loop_
_entity_poly.entity_id
_entity_poly.type
_entity_poly.pdbx_seq_one_letter_code
_entity_poly.pdbx_strand_id
1 'polypeptide(L)'
;MSFVAFALWGAFMMGSIFYTQEARRPEAKPLAAYLIFVAVFSTVAFVTFGALTLLLEGIGRAEILSNPGAAIAFLLAVFLPAFLLARWQLRKPPRSRHLSERF
;
A
#
# COMPACT_ATOMS: atom_id res chain seq x y z
N MET A 1 -8.85 15.13 -11.84
CA MET A 1 -8.95 13.82 -11.18
C MET A 1 -7.65 13.39 -10.48
N SER A 2 -6.47 13.79 -10.97
CA SER A 2 -5.16 13.42 -10.41
C SER A 2 -4.91 13.93 -8.99
N PHE A 3 -5.41 15.12 -8.64
CA PHE A 3 -5.16 15.75 -7.33
C PHE A 3 -5.67 14.93 -6.15
N VAL A 4 -6.86 14.33 -6.26
CA VAL A 4 -7.47 13.52 -5.19
C VAL A 4 -6.68 12.24 -4.95
N ALA A 5 -6.18 11.61 -6.02
CA ALA A 5 -5.33 10.44 -5.93
C ALA A 5 -3.99 10.76 -5.25
N PHE A 6 -3.36 11.89 -5.60
CA PHE A 6 -2.13 12.36 -4.94
C PHE A 6 -2.37 12.73 -3.47
N ALA A 7 -3.49 13.38 -3.16
CA ALA A 7 -3.86 13.74 -1.79
C ALA A 7 -4.10 12.51 -0.91
N LEU A 8 -4.81 11.50 -1.42
CA LEU A 8 -5.04 10.24 -0.71
C LEU A 8 -3.76 9.43 -0.54
N TRP A 9 -2.90 9.38 -1.56
CA TRP A 9 -1.59 8.75 -1.47
C TRP A 9 -0.71 9.46 -0.43
N GLY A 10 -0.68 10.79 -0.43
CA GLY A 10 0.05 11.60 0.57
C GLY A 10 -0.49 11.40 1.99
N ALA A 11 -1.81 11.36 2.17
CA ALA A 11 -2.43 11.10 3.46
C ALA A 11 -2.10 9.68 3.97
N PHE A 12 -2.09 8.67 3.08
CA PHE A 12 -1.66 7.32 3.41
C PHE A 12 -0.17 7.25 3.79
N MET A 13 0.70 7.97 3.06
CA MET A 13 2.12 8.09 3.39
C MET A 13 2.31 8.70 4.77
N MET A 14 1.64 9.81 5.08
CA MET A 14 1.71 10.41 6.41
C MET A 14 1.19 9.48 7.51
N GLY A 15 0.08 8.78 7.27
CA GLY A 15 -0.47 7.81 8.23
C GLY A 15 0.50 6.64 8.50
N SER A 16 1.25 6.22 7.48
CA SER A 16 2.25 5.15 7.63
C SER A 16 3.44 5.56 8.50
N ILE A 17 3.80 6.85 8.54
CA ILE A 17 4.82 7.39 9.45
C ILE A 17 4.41 7.12 10.91
N PHE A 18 3.18 7.50 11.29
CA PHE A 18 2.67 7.27 12.65
C PHE A 18 2.59 5.77 13.00
N TYR A 19 2.17 4.93 12.06
CA TYR A 19 2.06 3.49 12.28
C TYR A 19 3.42 2.80 12.50
N THR A 20 4.47 3.29 11.83
CA THR A 20 5.84 2.78 12.04
C THR A 20 6.47 3.26 13.34
N GLN A 21 6.00 4.36 13.93
CA GLN A 21 6.43 4.79 15.26
C GLN A 21 5.81 3.96 16.39
N GLU A 22 4.61 3.42 16.19
CA GLU A 22 3.91 2.60 17.19
C GLU A 22 4.50 1.19 17.29
N ALA A 23 5.10 0.68 16.21
CA ALA A 23 5.83 -0.59 16.18
C ALA A 23 7.24 -0.46 16.80
N ARG A 24 7.31 0.02 18.04
CA ARG A 24 8.57 0.17 18.80
C ARG A 24 9.21 -1.19 19.08
N ARG A 25 10.30 -1.50 18.36
CA ARG A 25 11.42 -2.29 18.89
C ARG A 25 12.68 -1.42 18.84
N PRO A 26 13.42 -1.24 19.96
CA PRO A 26 14.62 -0.39 20.02
C PRO A 26 15.75 -0.76 19.05
N GLU A 27 15.71 -1.96 18.45
CA GLU A 27 16.83 -2.56 17.74
C GLU A 27 16.66 -2.64 16.20
N ALA A 28 15.48 -2.36 15.66
CA ALA A 28 15.22 -2.43 14.21
C ALA A 28 15.17 -1.02 13.62
N LYS A 29 16.01 -0.72 12.61
CA LYS A 29 16.04 0.58 11.92
C LYS A 29 14.64 0.93 11.38
N PRO A 30 13.88 1.84 12.03
CA PRO A 30 12.45 2.07 11.74
C PRO A 30 12.24 2.59 10.33
N LEU A 31 13.25 3.29 9.80
CA LEU A 31 13.31 3.74 8.42
C LEU A 31 13.22 2.58 7.42
N ALA A 32 13.86 1.43 7.69
CA ALA A 32 13.85 0.30 6.77
C ALA A 32 12.47 -0.36 6.70
N ALA A 33 11.80 -0.54 7.84
CA ALA A 33 10.44 -1.06 7.88
C ALA A 33 9.44 -0.12 7.18
N TYR A 34 9.59 1.20 7.38
CA TYR A 34 8.83 2.21 6.67
C TYR A 34 9.05 2.15 5.16
N LEU A 35 10.30 2.13 4.69
CA LEU A 35 10.63 2.07 3.27
C LEU A 35 10.09 0.80 2.61
N ILE A 36 10.16 -0.35 3.30
CA ILE A 36 9.58 -1.61 2.80
C ILE A 36 8.07 -1.50 2.70
N PHE A 37 7.40 -0.96 3.73
CA PHE A 37 5.95 -0.77 3.70
C PHE A 37 5.54 0.15 2.54
N VAL A 38 6.20 1.30 2.42
CA VAL A 38 5.94 2.29 1.37
C VAL A 38 6.16 1.69 -0.01
N ALA A 39 7.25 0.94 -0.21
CA ALA A 39 7.55 0.30 -1.48
C ALA A 39 6.49 -0.76 -1.84
N VAL A 40 6.12 -1.62 -0.90
CA VAL A 40 5.11 -2.67 -1.11
C VAL A 40 3.75 -2.06 -1.37
N PHE A 41 3.31 -1.12 -0.53
CA PHE A 41 2.03 -0.43 -0.68
C PHE A 41 1.96 0.27 -2.04
N SER A 42 2.98 1.04 -2.41
CA SER A 42 3.01 1.77 -3.67
C SER A 42 3.01 0.84 -4.87
N THR A 43 3.78 -0.26 -4.81
CA THR A 43 3.83 -1.26 -5.89
C THR A 43 2.47 -1.93 -6.06
N VAL A 44 1.87 -2.42 -4.97
CA VAL A 44 0.57 -3.11 -5.02
C VAL A 44 -0.53 -2.14 -5.46
N ALA A 45 -0.54 -0.91 -4.94
CA ALA A 45 -1.50 0.11 -5.34
C ALA A 45 -1.37 0.45 -6.83
N PHE A 46 -0.14 0.62 -7.34
CA PHE A 46 0.11 0.92 -8.75
C PHE A 46 -0.37 -0.21 -9.66
N VAL A 47 -0.02 -1.46 -9.34
CA VAL A 47 -0.44 -2.63 -10.10
C VAL A 47 -1.97 -2.79 -10.07
N THR A 48 -2.58 -2.63 -8.89
CA THR A 48 -4.04 -2.79 -8.72
C THR A 48 -4.81 -1.68 -9.43
N PHE A 49 -4.34 -0.44 -9.31
CA PHE A 49 -4.91 0.72 -10.02
C PHE A 49 -4.84 0.51 -11.52
N GLY A 50 -3.66 0.16 -12.06
CA GLY A 50 -3.48 -0.10 -13.48
C GLY A 50 -4.36 -1.24 -13.97
N ALA A 51 -4.39 -2.37 -13.25
CA ALA A 51 -5.21 -3.52 -13.62
C ALA A 51 -6.71 -3.19 -13.66
N LEU A 52 -7.23 -2.50 -12.64
CA LEU A 52 -8.64 -2.11 -12.59
C LEU A 52 -8.98 -1.02 -13.62
N THR A 53 -8.05 -0.13 -13.93
CA THR A 53 -8.22 0.90 -14.97
C THR A 53 -8.31 0.23 -16.34
N LEU A 54 -7.38 -0.68 -16.66
CA LEU A 54 -7.41 -1.47 -17.89
C LEU A 54 -8.68 -2.32 -18.00
N LEU A 55 -9.16 -2.86 -16.87
CA LEU A 55 -10.42 -3.60 -16.83
C LEU A 55 -11.61 -2.70 -17.18
N LEU A 56 -11.70 -1.50 -16.59
CA LEU A 56 -12.75 -0.51 -16.85
C LEU A 56 -12.74 -0.01 -18.29
N GLU A 57 -11.56 0.25 -18.83
CA GLU A 57 -11.38 0.62 -20.24
C GLU A 57 -11.78 -0.53 -21.16
N GLY A 58 -11.36 -1.76 -20.84
CA GLY A 58 -11.67 -2.96 -21.62
C GLY A 58 -13.16 -3.29 -21.69
N ILE A 59 -13.93 -2.97 -20.64
CA ILE A 59 -15.39 -3.11 -20.62
C ILE A 59 -16.14 -1.83 -21.08
N GLY A 60 -15.41 -0.79 -21.51
CA GLY A 60 -15.98 0.48 -21.98
C GLY A 60 -16.71 1.28 -20.91
N ARG A 61 -16.44 1.05 -19.62
CA ARG A 61 -17.11 1.72 -18.48
C ARG A 61 -16.22 2.73 -17.77
N ALA A 62 -15.16 3.21 -18.41
CA ALA A 62 -14.27 4.22 -17.84
C ALA A 62 -15.02 5.49 -17.37
N GLU A 63 -16.14 5.82 -18.03
CA GLU A 63 -17.04 6.92 -17.65
C GLU A 63 -17.63 6.83 -16.23
N ILE A 64 -17.68 5.63 -15.62
CA ILE A 64 -18.10 5.46 -14.22
C ILE A 64 -17.19 6.24 -13.27
N LEU A 65 -15.90 6.40 -13.60
CA LEU A 65 -14.94 7.19 -12.81
C LEU A 65 -15.23 8.70 -12.82
N SER A 66 -16.11 9.17 -13.72
CA SER A 66 -16.60 10.56 -13.73
C SER A 66 -17.51 10.86 -12.55
N ASN A 67 -18.14 9.83 -11.97
CA ASN A 67 -18.94 10.00 -10.76
C ASN A 67 -18.01 10.00 -9.52
N PRO A 68 -18.03 11.06 -8.70
CA PRO A 68 -17.14 11.16 -7.55
C PRO A 68 -17.33 10.03 -6.54
N GLY A 69 -18.55 9.50 -6.37
CA GLY A 69 -18.82 8.37 -5.49
C GLY A 69 -18.19 7.06 -6.00
N ALA A 70 -18.30 6.79 -7.31
CA ALA A 70 -17.67 5.63 -7.92
C ALA A 70 -16.14 5.75 -7.95
N ALA A 71 -15.60 6.95 -8.15
CA ALA A 71 -14.18 7.22 -8.03
C ALA A 71 -13.66 6.94 -6.61
N ILE A 72 -14.40 7.33 -5.57
CA ILE A 72 -14.04 7.00 -4.18
C ILE A 72 -14.08 5.48 -3.96
N ALA A 73 -15.14 4.80 -4.40
CA ALA A 73 -15.25 3.35 -4.28
C ALA A 73 -14.11 2.61 -5.01
N PHE A 74 -13.73 3.10 -6.20
CA PHE A 74 -12.59 2.59 -6.97
C PHE A 74 -11.27 2.77 -6.22
N LEU A 75 -11.02 3.95 -5.66
CA LEU A 75 -9.81 4.22 -4.87
C LEU A 75 -9.77 3.36 -3.61
N LEU A 76 -10.91 3.15 -2.93
CA LEU A 76 -10.98 2.22 -1.81
C LEU A 76 -10.66 0.79 -2.24
N ALA A 77 -11.19 0.33 -3.38
CA ALA A 77 -10.89 -1.00 -3.93
C ALA A 77 -9.41 -1.19 -4.28
N VAL A 78 -8.67 -0.11 -4.60
CA VAL A 78 -7.22 -0.14 -4.81
C VAL A 78 -6.45 -0.10 -3.49
N PHE A 79 -6.78 0.86 -2.61
CA PHE A 79 -5.99 1.15 -1.42
C PHE A 79 -6.21 0.15 -0.27
N LEU A 80 -7.43 -0.38 -0.08
CA LEU A 80 -7.70 -1.38 0.97
C LEU A 80 -6.82 -2.63 0.83
N PRO A 81 -6.82 -3.33 -0.32
CA PRO A 81 -6.02 -4.54 -0.45
C PRO A 81 -4.52 -4.24 -0.39
N ALA A 82 -4.06 -3.11 -0.96
CA ALA A 82 -2.68 -2.67 -0.85
C ALA A 82 -2.26 -2.44 0.61
N PHE A 83 -3.10 -1.77 1.40
CA PHE A 83 -2.87 -1.54 2.82
C PHE A 83 -2.84 -2.85 3.62
N LEU A 84 -3.80 -3.75 3.38
CA LEU A 84 -3.87 -5.04 4.05
C LEU A 84 -2.63 -5.90 3.75
N LEU A 85 -2.17 -5.94 2.50
CA LEU A 85 -0.96 -6.64 2.08
C LEU A 85 0.29 -6.06 2.73
N ALA A 86 0.46 -4.74 2.67
CA ALA A 86 1.62 -4.07 3.27
C ALA A 86 1.64 -4.25 4.80
N ARG A 87 0.47 -4.19 5.45
CA ARG A 87 0.31 -4.47 6.89
C ARG A 87 0.63 -5.93 7.22
N TRP A 88 0.17 -6.88 6.41
CA TRP A 88 0.47 -8.30 6.59
C TRP A 88 1.97 -8.57 6.47
N GLN A 89 2.65 -7.90 5.53
CA GLN A 89 4.09 -8.01 5.35
C GLN A 89 4.89 -7.45 6.52
N LEU A 90 4.46 -6.32 7.11
CA LEU A 90 5.05 -5.78 8.34
C LEU A 90 4.84 -6.68 9.56
N ARG A 91 3.71 -7.38 9.63
CA ARG A 91 3.40 -8.32 10.72
C ARG A 91 4.12 -9.65 10.59
N LYS A 92 4.70 -9.96 9.42
CA LYS A 92 5.44 -11.19 9.22
C LYS A 92 6.72 -11.09 10.06
N PRO A 93 6.91 -11.97 11.06
CA PRO A 93 8.12 -11.92 11.85
C PRO A 93 9.32 -12.05 10.91
N PRO A 94 10.39 -11.26 11.10
CA PRO A 94 11.61 -11.44 10.32
C PRO A 94 11.95 -12.92 10.44
N ARG A 95 12.06 -13.59 9.29
CA ARG A 95 12.39 -15.01 9.24
C ARG A 95 13.75 -15.09 9.91
N SER A 96 13.75 -15.40 11.21
CA SER A 96 14.96 -15.57 12.00
C SER A 96 15.72 -16.61 11.23
N ARG A 97 16.73 -16.14 10.50
CA ARG A 97 17.72 -17.01 9.92
C ARG A 97 18.53 -17.42 11.14
N HIS A 98 18.00 -18.37 11.89
CA HIS A 98 18.79 -19.30 12.68
C HIS A 98 19.67 -20.07 11.67
N LEU A 99 20.64 -19.35 11.08
CA LEU A 99 21.93 -19.92 10.75
C LEU A 99 22.63 -20.06 12.10
N SER A 100 22.17 -21.02 12.90
CA SER A 100 23.09 -21.78 13.75
C SER A 100 24.20 -22.24 12.82
N GLU A 101 25.41 -21.71 12.94
CA GLU A 101 26.42 -22.29 13.83
C GLU A 101 26.67 -23.79 13.58
N ARG A 102 26.62 -24.23 12.32
CA ARG A 102 27.24 -25.49 11.91
C ARG A 102 27.81 -25.34 10.51
N PHE A 103 29.00 -24.75 10.40
CA PHE A 103 30.11 -25.22 9.58
C PHE A 103 31.37 -24.48 10.01
#